data_AF-A0A0Q7GHE3-F1
#
_entry.id   AF-A0A0Q7GHE3-F1
#
_cell.length_a   1.000
_cell.length_b   1.000
_cell.length_c   1.000
_cell.angle_alpha   90.00
_cell.angle_beta   90.00
_cell.angle_gamma   90.00
#
_symmetry.space_group_name_H-M   'P 1'
#
loop_
_entity.id
_entity.type
_entity.pdbx_description
1 polymer ?
#
loop_
_entity_poly.entity_id
_entity_poly.type
_entity_poly.pdbx_seq_one_letter_code
_entity_poly.pdbx_strand_id
1 'polypeptide(L)'
;MSSSASPTFNSIAAILETDFRIERSAISPATALSDLGLDSLALMEFLFAVEDAFHLRIPEDRLDPREAGITLERLCDVIDAESAPVAAVQPAEAAA
;
A
#
# COMPACT_ATOMS: atom_id res chain seq x y z
N MET A 1 21.56 -5.15 5.66
CA MET A 1 20.79 -4.88 6.89
C MET A 1 20.39 -3.42 6.88
N SER A 2 19.16 -3.11 6.48
CA SER A 2 18.35 -1.93 6.83
C SER A 2 17.10 -1.96 5.95
N SER A 3 15.97 -2.32 6.53
CA SER A 3 14.63 -1.78 6.25
C SER A 3 13.61 -2.61 7.01
N SER A 4 13.63 -2.50 8.35
CA SER A 4 12.62 -3.12 9.21
C SER A 4 11.30 -2.33 9.23
N ALA A 5 11.13 -1.35 8.33
CA ALA A 5 9.90 -0.62 8.11
C ALA A 5 9.95 -0.05 6.69
N SER A 6 9.48 -0.81 5.70
CA SER A 6 9.39 -0.31 4.33
C SER A 6 8.60 1.00 4.32
N PRO A 7 9.06 2.05 3.61
CA PRO A 7 8.33 3.32 3.55
C PRO A 7 6.89 3.11 3.07
N THR A 8 6.72 2.15 2.17
CA THR A 8 5.44 1.65 1.68
C THR A 8 4.46 1.27 2.80
N PHE A 9 4.91 0.43 3.76
CA PHE A 9 4.07 0.01 4.88
C PHE A 9 3.65 1.19 5.76
N ASN A 10 4.55 2.15 6.00
CA ASN A 10 4.21 3.32 6.82
C ASN A 10 3.11 4.18 6.18
N SER A 11 3.17 4.39 4.86
CA SER A 11 2.13 5.11 4.13
C SER A 11 0.79 4.36 4.17
N ILE A 12 0.81 3.05 3.93
CA ILE A 12 -0.39 2.21 4.00
C ILE A 12 -1.01 2.25 5.40
N ALA A 13 -0.18 2.10 6.44
CA ALA A 13 -0.62 2.18 7.83
C ALA A 13 -1.22 3.56 8.15
N ALA A 14 -0.62 4.65 7.64
CA ALA A 14 -1.14 5.99 7.83
C ALA A 14 -2.52 6.19 7.16
N ILE A 15 -2.72 5.62 5.98
CA ILE A 15 -4.03 5.61 5.29
C ILE A 15 -5.06 4.85 6.13
N LEU A 16 -4.72 3.66 6.61
CA LEU A 16 -5.60 2.87 7.48
C LEU A 16 -5.95 3.58 8.79
N GLU A 17 -5.01 4.28 9.41
CA GLU A 17 -5.28 5.06 10.63
C GLU A 17 -6.15 6.29 10.37
N THR A 18 -5.91 7.00 9.26
CA THR A 18 -6.52 8.30 9.00
C THR A 18 -7.90 8.17 8.35
N ASP A 19 -7.98 7.40 7.26
CA ASP A 19 -9.21 7.18 6.49
C ASP A 19 -10.08 6.11 7.14
N PHE A 20 -9.49 4.97 7.50
CA PHE A 20 -10.22 3.80 7.99
C PHE A 20 -10.31 3.73 9.51
N ARG A 21 -9.67 4.66 10.24
CA ARG A 21 -9.68 4.74 11.71
C ARG A 21 -9.25 3.44 12.42
N ILE A 22 -8.37 2.67 11.78
CA ILE A 22 -7.80 1.45 12.33
C ILE A 22 -6.70 1.82 13.34
N GLU A 23 -6.59 1.10 14.45
CA GLU A 23 -5.48 1.32 15.40
C GLU A 23 -4.15 0.77 14.88
N ARG A 24 -3.06 1.54 14.99
CA ARG A 24 -1.72 1.07 14.59
C ARG A 24 -1.29 -0.22 15.28
N SER A 25 -1.78 -0.48 16.49
CA SER A 25 -1.51 -1.73 17.22
C SER A 25 -2.11 -2.97 16.55
N ALA A 26 -3.18 -2.81 15.76
CA ALA A 26 -3.81 -3.89 14.99
C ALA A 26 -3.19 -4.05 13.58
N ILE A 27 -2.48 -3.02 13.10
CA ILE A 27 -1.83 -3.00 11.79
C ILE A 27 -0.49 -3.74 11.89
N SER A 28 -0.44 -4.96 11.36
CA SER A 28 0.78 -5.77 11.29
C SER A 28 0.97 -6.29 9.87
N PRO A 29 2.22 -6.45 9.37
CA PRO A 29 2.46 -6.99 8.03
C PRO A 29 1.80 -8.37 7.81
N ALA A 30 1.72 -9.19 8.86
CA ALA A 30 1.07 -10.49 8.82
C ALA A 30 -0.47 -10.43 8.91
N THR A 31 -1.05 -9.26 9.25
CA THR A 31 -2.50 -9.09 9.35
C THR A 31 -3.12 -9.09 7.96
N ALA A 32 -4.19 -9.86 7.79
CA ALA A 32 -4.99 -9.86 6.57
C ALA A 32 -5.88 -8.61 6.51
N LEU A 33 -6.08 -8.03 5.32
CA LEU A 33 -6.97 -6.88 5.14
C LEU A 33 -8.40 -7.18 5.61
N SER A 34 -8.87 -8.42 5.43
CA SER A 34 -10.16 -8.88 5.93
C SER A 34 -10.23 -8.99 7.47
N ASP A 35 -9.09 -9.14 8.15
CA ASP A 35 -9.01 -9.24 9.62
C ASP A 35 -9.02 -7.86 10.28
N LEU A 36 -8.65 -6.81 9.55
CA LEU A 36 -8.75 -5.40 9.98
C LEU A 36 -10.20 -4.92 10.13
N GLY A 37 -11.20 -5.75 9.79
CA GLY A 37 -12.61 -5.37 9.81
C GLY A 37 -13.01 -4.46 8.64
N LEU A 38 -12.24 -4.49 7.54
CA LEU A 38 -12.60 -3.78 6.31
C LEU A 38 -13.71 -4.55 5.58
N ASP A 39 -14.86 -3.90 5.40
CA ASP A 39 -15.93 -4.38 4.52
C ASP A 39 -15.49 -4.42 3.05
N SER A 40 -16.26 -5.12 2.20
CA SER A 40 -15.96 -5.24 0.76
C SER A 40 -15.86 -3.89 0.04
N LEU A 41 -16.67 -2.89 0.44
CA LEU A 41 -16.58 -1.53 -0.07
C LEU A 41 -15.31 -0.82 0.45
N ALA A 42 -15.03 -0.95 1.74
CA ALA A 42 -13.86 -0.35 2.37
C ALA A 42 -12.55 -0.90 1.80
N LEU A 43 -12.49 -2.21 1.49
CA LEU A 43 -11.35 -2.82 0.78
C LEU A 43 -11.13 -2.19 -0.59
N MET A 44 -12.21 -1.94 -1.33
CA MET A 44 -12.14 -1.29 -2.65
C MET A 44 -11.65 0.15 -2.50
N GLU A 45 -12.24 0.93 -1.60
CA GLU A 45 -11.82 2.32 -1.33
C GLU A 45 -10.37 2.40 -0.84
N PHE A 46 -9.94 1.45 0.00
CA PHE A 46 -8.58 1.36 0.51
C PHE A 46 -7.58 1.10 -0.61
N LEU A 47 -7.86 0.15 -1.50
CA LEU A 47 -7.05 -0.11 -2.68
C LEU A 47 -6.92 1.14 -3.56
N PHE A 48 -8.02 1.83 -3.82
CA PHE A 48 -7.98 3.09 -4.58
C PHE A 48 -7.17 4.19 -3.88
N ALA A 49 -7.33 4.36 -2.57
CA ALA A 49 -6.58 5.36 -1.80
C ALA A 49 -5.07 5.07 -1.79
N VAL A 50 -4.70 3.79 -1.73
CA VAL A 50 -3.31 3.35 -1.82
C VAL A 50 -2.77 3.60 -3.23
N GLU A 51 -3.48 3.16 -4.28
CA GLU A 51 -3.09 3.42 -5.68
C GLU A 51 -2.88 4.91 -5.96
N ASP A 52 -3.78 5.77 -5.48
CA ASP A 52 -3.69 7.22 -5.61
C ASP A 52 -2.49 7.80 -4.84
N ALA A 53 -2.30 7.38 -3.58
CA ALA A 53 -1.20 7.85 -2.74
C ALA A 53 0.19 7.53 -3.33
N PHE A 54 0.32 6.40 -4.03
CA PHE A 54 1.55 6.00 -4.71
C PHE A 54 1.59 6.37 -6.21
N HIS A 55 0.55 7.00 -6.73
CA HIS A 55 0.40 7.33 -8.16
C HIS A 55 0.65 6.13 -9.10
N LEU A 56 0.19 4.95 -8.71
CA LEU A 56 0.36 3.71 -9.46
C LEU A 56 -0.98 3.00 -9.66
N ARG A 57 -0.98 1.97 -10.51
CA ARG A 57 -2.13 1.10 -10.68
C ARG A 57 -1.75 -0.33 -10.35
N ILE A 58 -2.46 -0.91 -9.39
CA ILE A 58 -2.28 -2.31 -9.00
C ILE A 58 -3.18 -3.14 -9.92
N PRO A 59 -2.63 -3.99 -10.80
CA PRO A 59 -3.45 -4.85 -11.64
C PRO A 59 -4.17 -5.90 -10.77
N GLU A 60 -5.45 -6.15 -11.07
CA GLU A 60 -6.29 -7.14 -10.36
C GLU A 60 -5.69 -8.56 -10.42
N ASP A 61 -4.90 -8.87 -11.45
CA ASP A 61 -4.16 -10.13 -11.59
C ASP A 61 -3.10 -10.36 -10.49
N ARG A 62 -2.56 -9.27 -9.93
CA ARG A 62 -1.57 -9.32 -8.84
C ARG A 62 -2.21 -9.28 -7.47
N LEU A 63 -3.27 -8.50 -7.34
CA LEU A 63 -3.95 -8.28 -6.08
C LEU A 63 -5.44 -8.06 -6.31
N ASP A 64 -6.23 -9.08 -5.99
CA ASP A 64 -7.67 -9.03 -6.16
C ASP A 64 -8.33 -8.66 -4.82
N PRO A 65 -9.03 -7.52 -4.66
CA PRO A 65 -9.70 -7.14 -3.41
C PRO A 65 -10.65 -8.20 -2.85
N ARG A 66 -11.13 -9.12 -3.69
CA ARG A 66 -12.05 -10.20 -3.32
C ARG A 66 -11.33 -11.45 -2.83
N GLU A 67 -10.02 -11.56 -3.02
CA GLU A 67 -9.23 -12.64 -2.43
C GLU A 67 -9.16 -12.50 -0.91
N ALA A 68 -9.87 -13.39 -0.22
CA ALA A 68 -9.78 -13.53 1.22
C ALA A 68 -8.40 -14.12 1.57
N GLY A 69 -7.50 -13.26 2.06
CA GLY A 69 -6.13 -13.68 2.43
C GLY A 69 -5.02 -12.71 2.03
N ILE A 70 -5.35 -11.57 1.41
CA ILE A 70 -4.35 -10.53 1.16
C ILE A 70 -3.89 -9.95 2.49
N THR A 71 -2.60 -10.10 2.78
CA THR A 71 -1.94 -9.50 3.93
C THR A 71 -1.37 -8.13 3.57
N LEU A 72 -1.18 -7.29 4.60
CA LEU A 72 -0.51 -6.00 4.43
C LEU A 72 0.90 -6.16 3.84
N GLU A 73 1.62 -7.21 4.23
CA GLU A 73 2.93 -7.55 3.67
C GLU A 73 2.86 -7.78 2.16
N ARG A 74 1.89 -8.57 1.70
CA ARG A 74 1.74 -8.86 0.27
C ARG A 74 1.35 -7.62 -0.54
N LEU A 75 0.48 -6.77 0.02
CA LEU A 75 0.16 -5.48 -0.58
C LEU A 75 1.41 -4.59 -0.68
N CYS A 76 2.21 -4.53 0.39
CA CYS A 76 3.47 -3.78 0.38
C CYS A 76 4.44 -4.31 -0.69
N ASP A 77 4.57 -5.63 -0.84
CA ASP A 77 5.46 -6.25 -1.82
C ASP A 77 5.06 -5.91 -3.27
N VAL A 78 3.76 -5.97 -3.57
CA VAL A 78 3.23 -5.56 -4.88
C VAL A 78 3.50 -4.08 -5.14
N ILE A 79 3.22 -3.22 -4.15
CA ILE A 79 3.46 -1.77 -4.31
C ILE A 79 4.94 -1.46 -4.43
N ASP A 80 5.81 -2.13 -3.67
CA ASP A 80 7.26 -1.91 -3.75
C ASP A 80 7.80 -2.37 -5.11
N ALA A 81 7.27 -3.48 -5.66
CA ALA A 81 7.61 -3.95 -7.01
C ALA A 81 7.18 -2.96 -8.10
N GLU A 82 6.01 -2.33 -7.98
CA GLU A 82 5.51 -1.34 -8.95
C GLU A 82 6.08 0.07 -8.73
N SER A 83 6.38 0.43 -7.47
CA SER A 83 6.99 1.71 -7.07
C SER A 83 8.50 1.70 -7.23
N ALA A 84 9.12 0.53 -7.39
CA ALA A 84 10.54 0.38 -7.67
C ALA A 84 10.88 1.30 -8.85
N PRO A 85 11.65 2.36 -8.63
CA PRO A 85 11.84 3.36 -9.64
C PRO A 85 12.53 2.73 -10.84
N VAL A 86 12.02 3.04 -12.03
CA VAL A 86 12.90 3.43 -13.13
C VAL A 86 13.73 4.60 -12.61
N ALA A 87 14.75 4.31 -11.79
CA ALA A 87 15.69 5.25 -11.22
C ALA A 87 16.66 5.72 -12.31
N ALA A 88 16.13 6.33 -13.37
CA ALA A 88 16.94 6.97 -14.40
C ALA A 88 16.13 7.91 -15.31
N VAL A 89 15.29 8.81 -14.79
CA VAL A 89 15.14 10.11 -15.46
C VAL A 89 14.85 11.21 -14.44
N GLN A 90 15.90 11.65 -13.75
CA GLN A 90 16.01 13.06 -13.42
C GLN A 90 16.75 13.72 -14.58
N PRO A 91 16.23 14.85 -15.09
CA PRO A 91 17.04 16.03 -15.01
C PRO A 91 16.27 17.05 -14.20
N ALA A 92 16.81 17.33 -13.02
CA ALA A 92 16.77 18.67 -12.51
C ALA A 92 17.40 19.58 -13.58
N GLU A 93 16.60 20.47 -14.17
CA GLU A 93 17.14 21.70 -14.73
C GLU A 93 16.20 22.86 -14.38
N ALA A 94 16.26 23.21 -13.09
CA ALA A 94 16.17 24.60 -12.70
C ALA A 94 17.51 25.25 -13.07
N ALA A 95 17.58 25.95 -14.21
CA ALA A 95 18.46 27.11 -14.46
C ALA A 95 18.31 27.60 -15.91
N ALA A 96 17.51 28.65 -16.13
CA ALA A 96 17.80 29.80 -17.00
C ALA A 96 16.65 30.81 -16.95
#